data_AF-A0A3N4S3J2-F1
#
_entry.id   AF-A0A3N4S3J2-F1
#
_cell.length_a   1.000
_cell.length_b   1.000
_cell.length_c   1.000
_cell.angle_alpha   90.00
_cell.angle_beta   90.00
_cell.angle_gamma   90.00
#
_symmetry.space_group_name_H-M   'P 1'
#
loop_
_entity.id
_entity.type
_entity.pdbx_description
1 polymer ?
#
loop_
_entity_poly.entity_id
_entity_poly.type
_entity_poly.pdbx_seq_one_letter_code
_entity_poly.pdbx_strand_id
1 'polypeptide(L)'
;MGWSSANEIFNPVARSLQEAGVSDQTKRKVLGDLIGGLQDGDWDTEDESLEQFLDDPAIIAAFHDHTVHTQDRRCCSAVHAGDPRAHLLAMRHEDVTEDEMAAAVDAFAHQLAERIRATRDDTKGAVQATKVMDFAADLIDPAVTR
;
A
#
# COMPACT_ATOMS: atom_id res chain seq x y z
N MET A 1 18.60 -4.45 -29.77
CA MET A 1 19.00 -5.86 -29.61
C MET A 1 18.20 -6.37 -28.43
N GLY A 2 17.17 -7.19 -28.68
CA GLY A 2 16.42 -7.86 -27.61
C GLY A 2 17.02 -9.25 -27.41
N TRP A 3 17.30 -9.62 -26.16
CA TRP A 3 17.43 -10.99 -25.62
C TRP A 3 18.26 -10.98 -24.32
N SER A 4 17.61 -10.58 -23.23
CA SER A 4 17.67 -11.20 -21.89
C SER A 4 16.78 -10.33 -21.04
N SER A 5 15.62 -10.84 -20.69
CA SER A 5 14.70 -10.17 -19.80
C SER A 5 15.39 -10.07 -18.43
N ALA A 6 15.49 -8.88 -17.87
CA ALA A 6 15.97 -8.57 -16.52
C ALA A 6 15.38 -9.52 -15.46
N ASN A 7 14.22 -10.10 -15.73
CA ASN A 7 13.60 -11.18 -14.95
C ASN A 7 14.54 -12.40 -14.72
N GLU A 8 15.45 -12.74 -15.63
CA GLU A 8 16.40 -13.87 -15.53
C GLU A 8 17.46 -13.59 -14.46
N ILE A 9 17.71 -12.32 -14.15
CA ILE A 9 18.65 -11.85 -13.13
C ILE A 9 17.89 -11.54 -11.83
N PHE A 10 16.77 -10.82 -11.94
CA PHE A 10 15.99 -10.39 -10.78
C PHE A 10 15.32 -11.56 -10.06
N ASN A 11 14.62 -12.44 -10.78
CA ASN A 11 13.79 -13.48 -10.17
C ASN A 11 14.59 -14.48 -9.32
N PRO A 12 15.78 -14.96 -9.74
CA PRO A 12 16.59 -15.84 -8.89
C PRO A 12 17.08 -15.16 -7.61
N VAL A 13 17.42 -13.86 -7.69
CA VAL A 13 17.85 -13.08 -6.52
C VAL A 13 16.69 -12.89 -5.55
N ALA A 14 15.53 -12.47 -6.05
CA ALA A 14 14.31 -12.30 -5.26
C ALA A 14 13.89 -13.60 -4.56
N ARG A 15 13.85 -14.74 -5.27
CA ARG A 15 13.56 -16.06 -4.67
C ARG A 15 14.58 -16.45 -3.62
N SER A 16 15.87 -16.25 -3.88
CA SER A 16 16.92 -16.59 -2.91
C SER A 16 16.79 -15.79 -1.62
N LEU A 17 16.39 -14.52 -1.70
CA LEU A 17 16.13 -13.68 -0.52
C LEU A 17 14.87 -14.14 0.25
N GLN A 18 13.82 -14.55 -0.46
CA GLN A 18 12.62 -15.14 0.16
C GLN A 18 12.94 -16.46 0.87
N GLU A 19 13.63 -17.38 0.21
CA GLU A 19 14.04 -18.68 0.76
C GLU A 19 14.98 -18.51 1.97
N ALA A 20 15.86 -17.51 1.94
CA ALA A 20 16.74 -17.18 3.05
C ALA A 20 16.00 -16.54 4.24
N GLY A 21 14.74 -16.16 4.09
CA GLY A 21 13.94 -15.55 5.15
C GLY A 21 14.50 -14.22 5.64
N VAL A 22 15.18 -13.46 4.77
CA VAL A 22 15.76 -12.16 5.15
C VAL A 22 14.66 -11.14 5.44
N SER A 23 14.97 -10.14 6.28
CA SER A 23 14.01 -9.10 6.65
C SER A 23 13.51 -8.31 5.45
N ASP A 24 12.28 -7.81 5.51
CA ASP A 24 11.68 -6.97 4.46
C ASP A 24 12.51 -5.72 4.17
N GLN A 25 13.13 -5.11 5.19
CA GLN A 25 14.05 -3.99 5.02
C GLN A 25 15.27 -4.38 4.17
N THR A 26 15.84 -5.56 4.43
CA THR A 26 16.97 -6.08 3.65
C THR A 26 16.56 -6.41 2.22
N LYS A 27 15.40 -7.07 2.04
CA LYS A 27 14.84 -7.36 0.71
C LYS A 27 14.66 -6.08 -0.10
N ARG A 28 13.99 -5.08 0.48
CA ARG A 28 13.72 -3.79 -0.19
C ARG A 28 14.99 -3.06 -0.60
N LYS A 29 16.01 -3.05 0.26
CA LYS A 29 17.30 -2.44 -0.08
C LYS A 29 17.99 -3.18 -1.23
N VAL A 30 18.19 -4.49 -1.10
CA VAL A 30 18.95 -5.28 -2.08
C VAL A 30 18.25 -5.30 -3.44
N LEU A 31 16.93 -5.49 -3.44
CA LEU A 31 16.15 -5.51 -4.68
C LEU A 31 15.98 -4.11 -5.26
N GLY A 32 15.88 -3.06 -4.44
CA GLY A 32 15.88 -1.69 -4.91
C GLY A 32 17.18 -1.31 -5.62
N ASP A 33 18.34 -1.60 -5.00
CA ASP A 33 19.65 -1.37 -5.62
C ASP A 33 19.79 -2.14 -6.95
N LEU A 34 19.24 -3.36 -7.01
CA LEU A 34 19.24 -4.18 -8.23
C LEU A 34 18.35 -3.59 -9.33
N ILE A 35 17.14 -3.13 -8.99
CA ILE A 35 16.22 -2.47 -9.95
C ILE A 35 16.88 -1.20 -10.50
N GLY A 36 17.40 -0.33 -9.64
CA GLY A 36 18.10 0.88 -10.08
C GLY A 36 19.26 0.59 -11.04
N GLY A 37 20.06 -0.44 -10.76
CA GLY A 37 21.16 -0.85 -11.64
C GLY A 37 20.69 -1.42 -12.99
N LEU A 38 19.53 -2.07 -13.04
CA LEU A 38 18.93 -2.55 -14.28
C LEU A 38 18.37 -1.40 -15.12
N GLN A 39 17.71 -0.43 -14.49
CA GLN A 39 17.21 0.80 -15.13
C GLN A 39 18.34 1.65 -15.70
N ASP A 40 19.43 1.86 -14.94
CA ASP A 40 20.63 2.56 -15.40
C ASP A 40 21.27 1.86 -16.62
N GLY A 41 21.11 0.54 -16.71
CA GLY A 41 21.58 -0.27 -17.82
C GLY A 41 20.67 -0.29 -19.05
N ASP A 42 19.53 0.41 -19.03
CA ASP A 42 18.49 0.38 -20.09
C ASP A 42 17.89 -1.02 -20.29
N TRP A 43 17.73 -1.79 -19.20
CA TRP A 43 17.11 -3.12 -19.24
C TRP A 43 15.59 -3.02 -19.05
N ASP A 44 14.83 -3.08 -20.14
CA ASP A 44 13.36 -3.22 -20.12
C ASP A 44 12.96 -4.66 -19.75
N THR A 45 12.24 -4.92 -18.65
CA THR A 45 11.40 -6.15 -18.35
C THR A 45 11.04 -6.33 -16.85
N GLU A 46 10.85 -5.24 -16.12
CA GLU A 46 10.61 -5.28 -14.67
C GLU A 46 9.17 -5.73 -14.31
N ASP A 47 8.25 -5.67 -15.29
CA ASP A 47 6.83 -6.01 -15.17
C ASP A 47 6.57 -7.51 -15.04
N GLU A 48 7.23 -8.36 -15.85
CA GLU A 48 7.09 -9.82 -15.77
C GLU A 48 7.60 -10.39 -14.43
N SER A 49 8.56 -9.70 -13.81
CA SER A 49 9.09 -10.05 -12.49
C SER A 49 8.10 -9.67 -11.41
N LEU A 50 7.54 -8.45 -11.49
CA LEU A 50 6.55 -7.96 -10.54
C LEU A 50 5.30 -8.83 -10.48
N GLU A 51 4.83 -9.37 -11.61
CA GLU A 51 3.70 -10.30 -11.65
C GLU A 51 3.95 -11.60 -10.86
N GLN A 52 5.20 -12.08 -10.79
CA GLN A 52 5.56 -13.30 -10.07
C GLN A 52 5.66 -13.15 -8.56
N PHE A 53 5.80 -11.91 -8.06
CA PHE A 53 6.02 -11.62 -6.64
C PHE A 53 4.93 -10.72 -6.04
N LEU A 54 3.71 -10.78 -6.58
CA LEU A 54 2.55 -10.03 -6.07
C LEU A 54 2.15 -10.40 -4.63
N ASP A 55 2.70 -11.49 -4.10
CA ASP A 55 2.46 -11.99 -2.75
C ASP A 55 3.49 -11.47 -1.72
N ASP A 56 4.61 -10.88 -2.14
CA ASP A 56 5.64 -10.33 -1.24
C ASP A 56 5.58 -8.80 -1.19
N PRO A 57 5.07 -8.21 -0.09
CA PRO A 57 4.90 -6.76 0.02
C PRO A 57 6.24 -6.00 0.00
N ALA A 58 7.35 -6.62 0.41
CA ALA A 58 8.66 -5.98 0.40
C ALA A 58 9.22 -5.86 -1.02
N ILE A 59 8.97 -6.88 -1.87
CA ILE A 59 9.35 -6.87 -3.28
C ILE A 59 8.52 -5.85 -4.04
N ILE A 60 7.21 -5.82 -3.81
CA ILE A 60 6.34 -4.82 -4.42
C ILE A 60 6.76 -3.40 -4.02
N ALA A 61 7.08 -3.17 -2.75
CA ALA A 61 7.56 -1.87 -2.28
C ALA A 61 8.86 -1.45 -2.98
N ALA A 62 9.77 -2.38 -3.24
CA ALA A 62 11.01 -2.10 -3.98
C ALA A 62 10.74 -1.66 -5.43
N PHE A 63 9.82 -2.32 -6.13
CA PHE A 63 9.38 -1.92 -7.47
C PHE A 63 8.65 -0.57 -7.48
N HIS A 64 7.78 -0.33 -6.50
CA HIS A 64 7.06 0.93 -6.36
C HIS A 64 8.01 2.12 -6.17
N ASP A 65 9.06 1.96 -5.35
CA ASP A 65 10.07 3.02 -5.14
C ASP A 65 10.80 3.42 -6.42
N HIS A 66 10.85 2.52 -7.40
CA HIS A 66 11.51 2.71 -8.70
C HIS A 66 10.51 2.93 -9.84
N THR A 67 9.27 3.34 -9.51
CA THR A 67 8.18 3.68 -10.47
C THR A 67 7.72 2.54 -11.37
N VAL A 68 8.02 1.29 -11.01
CA VAL A 68 7.59 0.09 -11.73
C VAL A 68 6.23 -0.36 -11.22
N HIS A 69 5.27 -0.53 -12.13
CA HIS A 69 3.90 -0.93 -11.81
C HIS A 69 3.38 -1.97 -12.81
N THR A 70 2.52 -2.89 -12.36
CA THR A 70 1.75 -3.72 -13.28
C THR A 70 0.76 -2.85 -14.06
N GLN A 71 0.43 -3.23 -15.30
CA GLN A 71 -0.49 -2.47 -16.16
C GLN A 71 -1.87 -2.23 -15.53
N ASP A 72 -2.30 -3.13 -14.64
CA ASP A 72 -3.56 -3.05 -13.90
C ASP A 72 -3.43 -2.54 -12.46
N ARG A 73 -2.22 -2.12 -12.04
CA ARG A 73 -1.92 -1.63 -10.68
C ARG A 73 -2.34 -2.59 -9.56
N ARG A 74 -2.44 -3.92 -9.80
CA ARG A 74 -2.68 -4.90 -8.73
C ARG A 74 -1.63 -4.85 -7.63
N CYS A 75 -0.37 -4.59 -7.98
CA CYS A 75 0.75 -4.40 -7.05
C CYS A 75 0.49 -3.27 -6.04
N CYS A 76 -0.21 -2.21 -6.46
CA CYS A 76 -0.53 -1.05 -5.65
C CYS A 76 -1.55 -1.40 -4.55
N SER A 77 -2.49 -2.32 -4.79
CA SER A 77 -3.58 -2.63 -3.84
C SER A 77 -3.10 -3.13 -2.46
N ALA A 78 -2.08 -3.98 -2.41
CA ALA A 78 -1.55 -4.56 -1.17
C ALA A 78 -0.69 -3.57 -0.38
N VAL A 79 0.12 -2.76 -1.07
CA VAL A 79 0.95 -1.71 -0.43
C VAL A 79 0.08 -0.55 0.08
N HIS A 80 -0.98 -0.19 -0.65
CA HIS A 80 -1.91 0.86 -0.23
C HIS A 80 -2.84 0.45 0.91
N ALA A 81 -3.00 -0.85 1.17
CA ALA A 81 -3.75 -1.35 2.32
C ALA A 81 -3.03 -1.10 3.67
N GLY A 82 -1.70 -0.96 3.66
CA GLY A 82 -0.90 -0.76 4.89
C GLY A 82 -0.97 0.65 5.46
N ASP A 83 -1.02 1.66 4.59
CA ASP A 83 -1.23 3.07 4.99
C ASP A 83 -2.08 3.81 3.92
N PRO A 84 -3.42 3.65 3.99
CA PRO A 84 -4.33 4.29 3.05
C PRO A 84 -4.25 5.81 3.09
N ARG A 85 -3.91 6.41 4.24
CA ARG A 85 -3.83 7.86 4.42
C ARG A 85 -2.63 8.41 3.66
N ALA A 86 -1.44 7.83 3.85
CA ALA A 86 -0.25 8.24 3.09
C ALA A 86 -0.46 8.07 1.58
N HIS A 87 -1.16 7.01 1.16
CA HIS A 87 -1.48 6.81 -0.24
C HIS A 87 -2.37 7.92 -0.83
N LEU A 88 -3.45 8.28 -0.14
CA LEU A 88 -4.34 9.35 -0.59
C LEU A 88 -3.62 10.71 -0.65
N LEU A 89 -2.72 10.99 0.30
CA LEU A 89 -1.89 12.21 0.28
C LEU A 89 -0.92 12.25 -0.91
N ALA A 90 -0.39 11.10 -1.32
CA ALA A 90 0.48 10.98 -2.48
C ALA A 90 -0.29 11.16 -3.81
N MET A 91 -1.59 10.85 -3.83
CA MET A 91 -2.47 11.06 -5.00
C MET A 91 -3.01 12.48 -5.14
N ARG A 92 -2.62 13.41 -4.27
CA ARG A 92 -3.13 14.80 -4.33
C ARG A 92 -2.74 15.47 -5.65
N HIS A 93 -3.63 16.32 -6.14
CA HIS A 93 -3.32 17.24 -7.23
C HIS A 93 -2.37 18.34 -6.75
N GLU A 94 -1.54 18.90 -7.63
CA GLU A 94 -0.56 19.95 -7.27
C GLU A 94 -1.22 21.19 -6.65
N ASP A 95 -2.46 21.46 -7.01
CA ASP A 95 -3.26 22.58 -6.49
C ASP A 95 -3.84 22.34 -5.09
N VAL A 96 -3.70 21.13 -4.53
CA VAL A 96 -4.18 20.77 -3.20
C VAL A 96 -2.97 20.58 -2.31
N THR A 97 -2.91 21.35 -1.22
CA THR A 97 -1.83 21.18 -0.25
C THR A 97 -1.95 19.88 0.52
N GLU A 98 -0.84 19.37 1.05
CA GLU A 98 -0.85 18.14 1.86
C GLU A 98 -1.75 18.29 3.10
N ASP A 99 -1.73 19.46 3.74
CA ASP A 99 -2.56 19.78 4.90
C ASP A 99 -4.05 19.79 4.56
N GLU A 100 -4.44 20.34 3.40
CA GLU A 100 -5.85 20.34 2.94
C GLU A 100 -6.35 18.93 2.64
N MET A 101 -5.54 18.11 1.98
CA MET A 101 -5.88 16.72 1.70
C MET A 101 -5.96 15.90 2.99
N ALA A 102 -5.03 16.11 3.93
CA ALA A 102 -5.04 15.47 5.24
C ALA A 102 -6.33 15.82 6.01
N ALA A 103 -6.69 17.11 6.05
CA ALA A 103 -7.92 17.57 6.69
C ALA A 103 -9.17 16.97 6.02
N ALA A 104 -9.18 16.81 4.70
CA ALA A 104 -10.30 16.19 3.98
C ALA A 104 -10.44 14.69 4.30
N VAL A 105 -9.32 13.95 4.37
CA VAL A 105 -9.31 12.53 4.76
C VAL A 105 -9.81 12.36 6.20
N ASP A 106 -9.30 13.19 7.11
CA ASP A 106 -9.68 13.13 8.53
C ASP A 106 -11.16 13.52 8.72
N ALA A 107 -11.66 14.52 7.97
CA ALA A 107 -13.07 14.89 7.97
C ALA A 107 -13.99 13.78 7.42
N PHE A 108 -13.55 13.06 6.40
CA PHE A 108 -14.30 11.91 5.86
C PHE A 108 -14.37 10.76 6.86
N ALA A 109 -13.25 10.46 7.54
CA ALA A 109 -13.22 9.46 8.62
C ALA A 109 -14.19 9.81 9.75
N HIS A 110 -14.20 11.08 10.18
CA HIS A 110 -15.16 11.58 11.18
C HIS A 110 -16.62 11.43 10.72
N GLN A 111 -16.94 11.84 9.49
CA GLN A 111 -18.29 11.70 8.94
C GLN A 111 -18.74 10.23 8.86
N LEU A 112 -17.82 9.30 8.55
CA LEU A 112 -18.12 7.88 8.53
C LEU A 112 -18.42 7.35 9.95
N ALA A 113 -17.63 7.74 10.95
CA ALA A 113 -17.84 7.38 12.35
C ALA A 113 -19.20 7.89 12.87
N GLU A 114 -19.56 9.14 12.57
CA GLU A 114 -20.89 9.72 12.85
C GLU A 114 -22.03 8.89 12.24
N ARG A 115 -21.89 8.44 10.99
CA ARG A 115 -22.90 7.60 10.33
C ARG A 115 -23.04 6.21 10.97
N ILE A 116 -21.94 5.62 11.44
CA ILE A 116 -21.95 4.35 12.19
C ILE A 116 -22.67 4.55 13.53
N ARG A 117 -22.37 5.64 14.25
CA ARG A 117 -23.06 5.98 15.51
C ARG A 117 -24.55 6.29 15.29
N ALA A 118 -24.92 6.91 14.18
CA ALA A 118 -26.32 7.15 13.84
C ALA A 118 -27.08 5.85 13.54
N THR A 119 -26.48 4.90 12.82
CA THR A 119 -27.10 3.60 12.51
C THR A 119 -27.21 2.67 13.73
N ARG A 120 -26.37 2.87 14.76
CA ARG A 120 -26.58 2.23 16.07
C ARG A 120 -27.95 2.55 16.65
N ASP A 121 -28.41 3.79 16.53
CA ASP A 121 -29.70 4.20 17.11
C ASP A 121 -30.89 3.45 16.48
N ASP A 122 -30.76 3.02 15.23
CA ASP A 122 -31.74 2.19 14.51
C ASP A 122 -31.73 0.72 14.98
N THR A 123 -30.68 0.28 15.68
CA THR A 123 -30.52 -1.10 16.20
C THR A 123 -30.70 -1.20 17.71
N LYS A 124 -31.28 -0.17 18.35
CA LYS A 124 -31.60 -0.12 19.79
C LYS A 124 -32.39 -1.35 20.25
N GLY A 125 -31.67 -2.34 20.77
CA GLY A 125 -32.20 -3.64 21.20
C GLY A 125 -31.17 -4.77 21.10
N ALA A 126 -30.21 -4.65 20.18
CA ALA A 126 -29.10 -5.59 20.03
C ALA A 126 -27.84 -5.05 20.74
N VAL A 127 -27.76 -5.20 22.06
CA VAL A 127 -26.68 -4.65 22.93
C VAL A 127 -25.27 -4.96 22.42
N GLN A 128 -25.05 -6.14 21.83
CA GLN A 128 -23.76 -6.53 21.27
C GLN A 128 -23.44 -5.78 19.96
N ALA A 129 -24.43 -5.58 19.08
CA ALA A 129 -24.25 -4.84 17.83
C ALA A 129 -23.91 -3.38 18.10
N THR A 130 -24.58 -2.78 19.10
CA THR A 130 -24.30 -1.42 19.57
C THR A 130 -22.85 -1.22 20.02
N LYS A 131 -22.29 -2.15 20.81
CA LYS A 131 -20.90 -2.06 21.28
C LYS A 131 -19.88 -2.21 20.15
N VAL A 132 -20.16 -3.08 19.18
CA VAL A 132 -19.29 -3.26 18.01
C VAL A 132 -19.28 -2.01 17.14
N MET A 133 -20.43 -1.37 16.95
CA MET A 133 -20.55 -0.11 16.19
C MET A 133 -19.81 1.04 16.88
N ASP A 134 -19.93 1.18 18.20
CA ASP A 134 -19.17 2.19 18.96
C ASP A 134 -17.66 1.96 18.84
N PHE A 135 -17.21 0.73 19.04
CA PHE A 135 -15.80 0.36 18.87
C PHE A 135 -15.28 0.64 17.46
N ALA A 136 -16.07 0.33 16.42
CA ALA A 136 -15.69 0.60 15.04
C ALA A 136 -15.59 2.11 14.76
N ALA A 137 -16.53 2.91 15.27
CA ALA A 137 -16.51 4.37 15.13
C ALA A 137 -15.28 4.98 15.83
N ASP A 138 -14.95 4.53 17.03
CA ASP A 138 -13.79 5.01 17.80
C ASP A 138 -12.45 4.58 17.20
N LEU A 139 -12.41 3.42 16.52
CA LEU A 139 -11.22 2.96 15.79
C LEU A 139 -10.95 3.84 14.55
N ILE A 140 -12.01 4.26 13.86
CA ILE A 140 -11.92 5.10 12.65
C ILE A 140 -11.63 6.56 13.00
N ASP A 141 -12.21 7.05 14.10
CA ASP A 141 -12.07 8.42 14.57
C ASP A 141 -11.72 8.47 16.07
N PRO A 142 -10.44 8.28 16.41
CA PRO A 142 -9.98 8.25 17.80
C PRO A 142 -9.94 9.64 18.46
N ALA A 143 -10.10 10.71 17.68
CA ALA A 143 -10.01 12.09 18.19
C ALA A 143 -11.21 12.47 19.07
N VAL A 144 -12.33 11.77 18.94
CA VAL A 144 -13.57 12.03 19.71
C VAL A 144 -13.52 11.40 21.13
N THR A 145 -12.57 10.51 21.41
CA THR A 145 -12.51 9.77 22.69
C THR A 145 -11.59 10.42 23.75
N ARG A 146 -11.09 11.64 23.54
CA ARG A 146 -10.28 12.40 24.53
C ARG A 146 -11.02 13.56 25.18
#